data_AF-A0A9W7JD74-F1
#
_entry.id   AF-A0A9W7JD74-F1
#
_cell.length_a   1.000
_cell.length_b   1.000
_cell.length_c   1.000
_cell.angle_alpha   90.00
_cell.angle_beta   90.00
_cell.angle_gamma   90.00
#
_symmetry.space_group_name_H-M   'P 1'
#
loop_
_entity.id
_entity.type
_entity.pdbx_description
1 polymer ?
#
loop_
_entity_poly.entity_id
_entity_poly.type
_entity_poly.pdbx_seq_one_letter_code
_entity_poly.pdbx_strand_id
1 'polypeptide(L)'
;MAVSATVIGALLGLGTQMYSNALRKLPYMRHPWEHVLGMGLGAVFVNQLVKWDAQLQQDLDKMLEKAKAANERRYFDEDDG
;
A
#
# COMPACT_ATOMS: atom_id res chain seq x y z
N MET A 1 -4.27 -6.69 -12.33
CA MET A 1 -3.97 -6.08 -11.01
C MET A 1 -2.67 -6.58 -10.40
N ALA A 2 -2.43 -7.91 -10.31
CA ALA A 2 -1.20 -8.42 -9.68
C ALA A 2 0.08 -8.15 -10.49
N VAL A 3 0.07 -8.39 -11.81
CA VAL A 3 1.26 -8.17 -12.67
C VAL A 3 1.64 -6.70 -12.71
N SER A 4 0.66 -5.79 -12.83
CA SER A 4 0.89 -4.34 -12.78
C SER A 4 1.47 -3.90 -11.43
N ALA A 5 0.95 -4.40 -10.30
CA ALA A 5 1.49 -4.10 -8.97
C ALA A 5 2.93 -4.59 -8.80
N THR A 6 3.24 -5.77 -9.34
CA THR A 6 4.59 -6.37 -9.31
C THR A 6 5.58 -5.54 -10.13
N VAL A 7 5.18 -5.11 -11.34
CA VAL A 7 6.01 -4.26 -12.22
C VAL A 7 6.23 -2.88 -11.61
N ILE A 8 5.19 -2.27 -11.03
CA ILE A 8 5.29 -0.97 -10.33
C ILE A 8 6.23 -1.11 -9.13
N GLY A 9 6.08 -2.16 -8.32
CA GLY A 9 6.96 -2.42 -7.18
C GLY A 9 8.41 -2.65 -7.59
N ALA A 10 8.65 -3.38 -8.69
CA ALA A 10 10.00 -3.59 -9.22
C ALA A 10 10.61 -2.27 -9.71
N LEU A 11 9.88 -1.45 -10.48
CA LEU A 11 10.37 -0.16 -10.96
C LEU A 11 10.64 0.82 -9.81
N LEU A 12 9.82 0.79 -8.75
CA LEU A 12 10.00 1.62 -7.57
C LEU A 12 11.24 1.18 -6.78
N GLY A 13 11.44 -0.14 -6.58
CA GLY A 13 12.65 -0.69 -5.96
C GLY A 13 13.94 -0.39 -6.73
N LEU A 14 13.88 -0.48 -8.07
CA LEU A 14 15.00 -0.13 -8.95
C LEU A 14 15.27 1.39 -8.90
N GLY A 15 14.22 2.21 -8.95
CA GLY A 15 14.32 3.67 -8.85
C GLY A 15 14.92 4.13 -7.51
N THR A 16 14.51 3.54 -6.40
CA THR A 16 15.06 3.84 -5.07
C THR A 16 16.56 3.52 -4.97
N GLN A 17 17.01 2.40 -5.55
CA GLN A 17 18.43 2.06 -5.52
C GLN A 17 19.29 2.84 -6.51
N MET A 18 18.76 3.14 -7.70
CA MET A 18 19.40 4.08 -8.62
C MET A 18 19.53 5.47 -8.00
N TYR A 19 18.50 5.94 -7.28
CA TYR A 19 18.53 7.21 -6.57
C TYR A 19 19.57 7.22 -5.42
N SER A 20 19.66 6.12 -4.66
CA SER A 20 20.68 5.97 -3.61
C SER A 20 22.10 6.04 -4.18
N ASN A 21 22.35 5.39 -5.32
CA ASN A 21 23.65 5.44 -6.00
C ASN A 21 23.95 6.82 -6.62
N ALA A 22 22.93 7.48 -7.18
CA ALA A 22 23.06 8.83 -7.72
C ALA A 22 23.45 9.85 -6.64
N LEU A 23 22.84 9.78 -5.45
CA LEU A 23 23.17 10.64 -4.32
C LEU A 23 24.60 10.44 -3.81
N ARG A 24 25.15 9.23 -3.95
CA ARG A 24 26.53 8.92 -3.54
C ARG A 24 27.59 9.34 -4.57
N LYS A 25 27.19 9.87 -5.75
CA LYS A 25 28.10 10.15 -6.89
C LYS A 25 28.90 8.92 -7.36
N LEU A 26 28.40 7.70 -7.11
CA LEU A 26 29.03 6.45 -7.56
C LEU A 26 28.41 5.98 -8.89
N PRO A 27 29.16 5.22 -9.73
CA PRO A 27 28.63 4.69 -10.98
C PRO A 27 27.37 3.84 -10.75
N TYR A 28 26.32 4.12 -11.53
CA TYR A 28 24.94 3.65 -11.37
C TYR A 28 24.76 2.13 -11.19
N MET A 29 25.71 1.32 -11.67
CA MET A 29 25.64 -0.15 -11.70
C MET A 29 26.80 -0.83 -10.95
N ARG A 30 27.29 -0.23 -9.86
CA ARG A 30 28.37 -0.86 -9.08
C ARG A 30 27.99 -2.22 -8.46
N HIS A 31 26.73 -2.42 -8.07
CA HIS A 31 26.23 -3.69 -7.53
C HIS A 31 24.89 -4.09 -8.18
N PRO A 32 24.89 -4.71 -9.38
CA PRO A 32 23.67 -5.05 -10.11
C PRO A 32 22.77 -6.06 -9.38
N TRP A 33 23.33 -6.85 -8.46
CA TRP A 33 22.58 -7.79 -7.63
C TRP A 33 21.80 -7.11 -6.50
N GLU A 34 22.23 -5.94 -6.04
CA GLU A 34 21.42 -5.13 -5.11
C GLU A 34 20.12 -4.70 -5.81
N HIS A 35 20.19 -4.33 -7.10
CA HIS A 35 19.05 -3.94 -7.94
C HIS A 35 18.02 -5.04 -8.08
N VAL A 36 18.47 -6.28 -8.22
CA VAL A 36 17.57 -7.44 -8.26
C VAL A 36 16.92 -7.68 -6.89
N LEU A 37 17.65 -7.53 -5.79
CA LEU A 37 17.09 -7.62 -4.43
C LEU A 37 16.09 -6.49 -4.14
N GLY A 38 16.40 -5.25 -4.56
CA GLY A 38 15.53 -4.08 -4.42
C GLY A 38 14.25 -4.21 -5.24
N MET A 39 14.35 -4.72 -6.47
CA MET A 39 13.18 -5.05 -7.30
C MET A 39 12.33 -6.14 -6.66
N GLY A 40 12.94 -7.20 -6.14
CA GLY A 40 12.22 -8.29 -5.46
C GLY A 40 11.50 -7.82 -4.20
N LEU A 41 12.16 -7.03 -3.36
CA LEU A 41 11.57 -6.42 -2.16
C LEU A 41 10.44 -5.44 -2.52
N GLY A 42 10.65 -4.58 -3.51
CA GLY A 42 9.63 -3.63 -3.98
C GLY A 42 8.39 -4.33 -4.53
N ALA A 43 8.56 -5.41 -5.30
CA ALA A 43 7.47 -6.21 -5.83
C ALA A 43 6.63 -6.87 -4.72
N VAL A 44 7.28 -7.47 -3.72
CA VAL A 44 6.58 -8.07 -2.56
C VAL A 44 5.88 -6.99 -1.74
N PHE A 45 6.56 -5.87 -1.49
CA PHE A 45 6.03 -4.75 -0.72
C PHE A 45 4.74 -4.18 -1.35
N VAL A 46 4.77 -3.85 -2.64
CA VAL A 46 3.59 -3.29 -3.32
C VAL A 46 2.44 -4.30 -3.39
N ASN A 47 2.74 -5.59 -3.58
CA ASN A 47 1.71 -6.63 -3.57
C ASN A 47 1.07 -6.79 -2.18
N GLN A 48 1.86 -6.68 -1.11
CA GLN A 48 1.34 -6.68 0.25
C GLN A 48 0.54 -5.41 0.58
N LEU A 49 0.99 -4.26 0.09
CA LEU A 49 0.32 -2.97 0.27
C LEU A 49 -1.06 -2.98 -0.40
N VAL A 50 -1.19 -3.48 -1.62
CA VAL A 50 -2.49 -3.59 -2.31
C VAL A 50 -3.45 -4.51 -1.58
N LYS A 51 -2.95 -5.63 -1.02
CA LYS A 51 -3.78 -6.51 -0.18
C LYS A 51 -4.25 -5.82 1.09
N TRP A 52 -3.37 -5.05 1.72
CA TRP A 52 -3.72 -4.30 2.92
C TRP A 52 -4.74 -3.21 2.60
N ASP A 53 -4.57 -2.47 1.52
CA ASP A 53 -5.51 -1.43 1.09
C ASP A 53 -6.93 -1.99 0.89
N ALA A 54 -7.05 -3.15 0.25
CA ALA A 54 -8.33 -3.85 0.09
C ALA A 54 -8.96 -4.27 1.43
N GLN A 55 -8.15 -4.73 2.40
CA GLN A 55 -8.61 -5.08 3.74
C GLN A 55 -9.11 -3.83 4.50
N LEU A 56 -8.35 -2.74 4.42
CA LEU A 56 -8.68 -1.45 5.04
C LEU A 56 -10.00 -0.89 4.52
N GLN A 57 -10.24 -0.98 3.22
CA GLN A 57 -11.48 -0.50 2.62
C GLN A 57 -12.69 -1.28 3.14
N GLN A 58 -12.58 -2.61 3.27
CA GLN A 58 -13.65 -3.44 3.86
C GLN A 58 -13.90 -3.12 5.33
N ASP A 59 -12.85 -2.86 6.11
CA ASP A 59 -12.98 -2.53 7.52
C ASP A 59 -13.54 -1.11 7.72
N LEU A 60 -13.22 -0.17 6.82
CA LEU A 60 -13.79 1.18 6.80
C LEU A 60 -15.29 1.15 6.52
N ASP A 61 -15.73 0.39 5.51
CA ASP A 61 -17.16 0.24 5.18
C ASP A 61 -17.94 -0.34 6.37
N LYS A 62 -17.40 -1.35 7.05
CA LYS A 62 -18.01 -1.91 8.27
C LYS A 62 -18.09 -0.89 9.41
N MET A 63 -17.07 -0.04 9.57
CA MET A 63 -17.09 1.02 10.58
C MET A 63 -18.13 2.09 10.25
N LEU A 64 -18.27 2.46 8.98
CA LEU A 64 -19.29 3.39 8.50
C LEU A 64 -20.70 2.84 8.72
N GLU A 65 -20.95 1.57 8.39
CA GLU A 65 -22.23 0.91 8.64
C GLU A 65 -22.56 0.85 10.14
N LYS A 66 -21.57 0.49 10.98
CA LYS A 66 -21.75 0.50 12.44
C LYS A 66 -22.04 1.90 12.97
N ALA A 67 -21.33 2.92 12.48
CA ALA A 67 -21.55 4.31 12.87
C ALA A 67 -22.95 4.79 12.45
N LYS A 68 -23.40 4.43 11.24
CA LYS A 68 -24.75 4.75 10.75
C LYS A 68 -25.83 4.07 11.59
N ALA A 69 -25.68 2.77 11.87
CA ALA A 69 -26.62 2.02 12.71
C ALA A 69 -26.67 2.53 14.15
N ALA A 70 -25.53 2.98 14.71
CA ALA A 70 -25.48 3.61 16.04
C ALA A 70 -26.20 4.97 16.06
N ASN A 71 -26.06 5.77 15.00
CA ASN A 71 -26.78 7.03 14.86
C ASN A 71 -28.29 6.83 14.64
N GLU A 72 -28.70 5.84 13.85
CA GLU A 72 -30.12 5.53 13.63
C GLU A 72 -30.80 5.05 14.92
N ARG A 73 -30.14 4.20 15.73
CA ARG A 73 -30.67 3.82 17.06
C ARG A 73 -30.89 5.01 17.98
N ARG A 74 -30.02 6.02 17.93
CA ARG A 74 -30.15 7.21 18.75
C ARG A 74 -31.37 8.06 18.39
N TYR A 75 -31.80 8.05 17.14
CA TYR A 75 -32.98 8.81 16.71
C TYR A 75 -34.30 8.14 17.12
N PHE A 76 -34.36 6.80 17.12
CA PHE A 76 -35.56 6.07 17.57
C PHE A 76 -35.81 6.18 19.08
N ASP A 77 -34.77 6.28 19.91
CA ASP A 77 -34.92 6.46 21.36
C ASP A 77 -35.33 7.91 21.77
N GLU A 78 -35.17 8.91 20.88
CA GLU A 78 -35.55 10.32 21.15
C GLU A 78 -36.99 10.66 20.71
N ASP A 79 -37.60 9.90 19.78
CA ASP A 79 -38.97 10.15 19.27
C ASP A 79 -40.07 9.39 20.07
N ASP A 80 -39.71 8.36 20.86
CA ASP A 80 -40.65 7.57 21.69
C ASP A 80 -40.81 8.09 23.14
N GLY A 81 -40.34 9.32 23.43
CA GLY A 81 -40.33 9.95 24.76
C GLY A 81 -41.45 10.97 25.03
#